data_AF-Q64AS1-F1
#
_entry.id   AF-Q64AS1-F1
#
_cell.length_a   1.000
_cell.length_b   1.000
_cell.length_c   1.000
_cell.angle_alpha   90.00
_cell.angle_beta   90.00
_cell.angle_gamma   90.00
#
_symmetry.space_group_name_H-M   'P 1'
#
loop_
_entity.id
_entity.type
_entity.pdbx_description
1 polymer ?
#
loop_
_entity_poly.entity_id
_entity_poly.type
_entity_poly.pdbx_seq_one_letter_code
_entity_poly.pdbx_strand_id
1 'polypeptide(L)'
;MKKKCERVQQLSTFLSENKDKNSAKEVIDLLFPPDNEELSNLRGIMAKLMEENDTRSQLYTKFIDYIRTIPYGKNTLRVMTLMGSKGLDADHVYILGCNAGNIPGENRSAYLSDYEYKREQRRLLYVGFTRAKKSLTVTWSQWIPFQQAKGHYTHTIMTRRLNGKVYGKVGMCPFLQGLSGIQWE
;
A
#
# COMPACT_ATOMS: atom_id res chain seq x y z
N MET A 1 -14.15 6.58 25.47
CA MET A 1 -14.36 6.55 24.00
C MET A 1 -13.14 7.15 23.32
N LYS A 2 -12.45 6.39 22.44
CA LYS A 2 -11.20 6.82 21.78
C LYS A 2 -11.49 7.93 20.75
N LYS A 3 -10.79 9.05 20.81
CA LYS A 3 -10.57 9.93 19.65
C LYS A 3 -10.04 9.04 18.52
N LYS A 4 -10.78 8.91 17.40
CA LYS A 4 -10.17 8.38 16.16
C LYS A 4 -8.90 9.23 15.93
N CYS A 5 -7.88 8.67 15.29
CA CYS A 5 -6.69 9.46 14.92
C CYS A 5 -7.20 10.75 14.29
N GLU A 6 -6.79 11.93 14.77
CA GLU A 6 -7.45 13.20 14.42
C GLU A 6 -7.57 13.37 12.91
N ARG A 7 -6.52 12.98 12.17
CA ARG A 7 -6.50 12.89 10.71
C ARG A 7 -7.54 11.92 10.13
N VAL A 8 -7.70 10.73 10.71
CA VAL A 8 -8.72 9.75 10.27
C VAL A 8 -10.12 10.25 10.59
N GLN A 9 -10.28 10.97 11.71
CA GLN A 9 -11.53 11.60 12.12
C GLN A 9 -11.90 12.69 11.11
N GLN A 10 -10.96 13.61 10.84
CA GLN A 10 -11.04 14.64 9.80
C GLN A 10 -11.36 14.04 8.43
N LEU A 11 -10.64 13.01 8.00
CA LEU A 11 -10.90 12.35 6.72
C LEU A 11 -12.28 11.71 6.68
N SER A 12 -12.71 11.05 7.76
CA SER A 12 -14.04 10.43 7.81
C SER A 12 -15.17 11.47 7.76
N THR A 13 -15.00 12.59 8.46
CA THR A 13 -15.94 13.72 8.48
C THR A 13 -15.99 14.39 7.11
N PHE A 14 -14.82 14.69 6.54
CA PHE A 14 -14.69 15.25 5.20
C PHE A 14 -15.34 14.38 4.13
N LEU A 15 -15.15 13.05 4.20
CA LEU A 15 -15.78 12.12 3.28
C LEU A 15 -17.30 12.10 3.43
N SER A 16 -17.85 12.19 4.64
CA SER A 16 -19.30 12.26 4.83
C SER A 16 -19.91 13.57 4.34
N GLU A 17 -19.25 14.70 4.57
CA GLU A 17 -19.73 16.04 4.18
C GLU A 17 -19.70 16.27 2.67
N ASN A 18 -18.86 15.53 1.94
CA ASN A 18 -18.65 15.72 0.50
C ASN A 18 -19.09 14.49 -0.31
N LYS A 19 -20.01 13.68 0.22
CA LYS A 19 -20.53 12.47 -0.47
C LYS A 19 -21.30 12.80 -1.75
N ASP A 20 -22.00 13.93 -1.76
CA ASP A 20 -22.94 14.28 -2.83
C ASP A 20 -22.26 14.97 -4.02
N LYS A 21 -20.99 15.38 -3.87
CA LYS A 21 -20.17 15.97 -4.93
C LYS A 21 -19.73 14.89 -5.92
N ASN A 22 -20.43 14.81 -7.05
CA ASN A 22 -20.18 13.83 -8.11
C ASN A 22 -19.54 14.43 -9.36
N SER A 23 -19.61 15.75 -9.54
CA SER A 23 -18.98 16.43 -10.67
C SER A 23 -17.46 16.44 -10.53
N ALA A 24 -16.75 16.08 -11.60
CA ALA A 24 -15.28 16.07 -11.63
C ALA A 24 -14.68 17.43 -11.21
N LYS A 25 -15.27 18.54 -11.63
CA LYS A 25 -14.79 19.90 -11.32
C LYS A 25 -14.85 20.19 -9.82
N GLU A 26 -15.98 19.88 -9.18
CA GLU A 26 -16.17 20.07 -7.75
C GLU A 26 -15.19 19.24 -6.92
N VAL A 27 -14.89 18.02 -7.36
CA VAL A 27 -13.92 17.13 -6.71
C VAL A 27 -12.50 17.70 -6.82
N ILE A 28 -12.12 18.24 -7.98
CA ILE A 28 -10.80 18.85 -8.18
C ILE A 28 -10.63 20.10 -7.30
N ASP A 29 -11.62 20.99 -7.29
CA ASP A 29 -11.57 22.22 -6.48
C ASP A 29 -11.52 21.93 -4.98
N LEU A 30 -12.18 20.87 -4.54
CA LEU A 30 -12.17 20.45 -3.15
C LEU A 30 -10.85 19.79 -2.74
N LEU A 31 -10.33 18.86 -3.54
CA LEU A 31 -9.13 18.07 -3.18
C LEU A 31 -7.83 18.81 -3.48
N PHE A 32 -7.83 19.66 -4.49
CA PHE A 32 -6.65 20.40 -4.94
C PHE A 32 -7.01 21.89 -5.10
N PRO A 33 -7.16 22.65 -4.00
CA PRO A 33 -7.52 24.06 -4.07
C PRO A 33 -6.53 24.87 -4.92
N PRO A 34 -7.00 25.89 -5.67
CA PRO A 34 -6.12 26.71 -6.50
C PRO A 34 -5.08 27.49 -5.69
N ASP A 35 -5.37 27.79 -4.41
CA ASP A 35 -4.51 28.57 -3.53
C ASP A 35 -3.32 27.77 -2.96
N ASN A 36 -3.27 26.45 -3.20
CA ASN A 36 -2.20 25.59 -2.68
C ASN A 36 -1.16 25.30 -3.78
N GLU A 37 -0.04 26.01 -3.73
CA GLU A 37 1.07 25.86 -4.69
C GLU A 37 1.67 24.44 -4.70
N GLU A 38 1.72 23.73 -3.57
CA GLU A 38 2.25 22.36 -3.51
C GLU A 38 1.41 21.39 -4.35
N LEU A 39 0.11 21.67 -4.50
CA LEU A 39 -0.83 20.84 -5.24
C LEU A 39 -1.02 21.30 -6.69
N SER A 40 -0.38 22.40 -7.11
CA SER A 40 -0.53 22.98 -8.45
C SER A 40 -0.26 21.98 -9.58
N ASN A 41 0.81 21.18 -9.45
CA ASN A 41 1.16 20.15 -10.42
C ASN A 41 0.08 19.06 -10.53
N LEU A 42 -0.39 18.55 -9.39
CA LEU A 42 -1.45 17.53 -9.35
C LEU A 42 -2.78 18.08 -9.87
N ARG A 43 -3.14 19.32 -9.50
CA ARG A 43 -4.32 20.02 -10.01
C ARG A 43 -4.26 20.15 -11.52
N GLY A 44 -3.12 20.54 -12.08
CA GLY A 44 -2.90 20.65 -13.51
C GLY A 44 -3.03 19.31 -14.26
N ILE A 45 -2.54 18.21 -13.67
CA ILE A 45 -2.73 16.86 -14.21
C ILE A 45 -4.22 16.48 -14.20
N MET A 46 -4.91 16.67 -13.08
CA MET A 46 -6.33 16.33 -12.93
C MET A 46 -7.21 17.16 -13.89
N ALA A 47 -6.91 18.45 -14.05
CA ALA A 47 -7.62 19.33 -14.98
C ALA A 47 -7.41 18.93 -16.45
N LYS A 48 -6.21 18.42 -16.81
CA LYS A 48 -5.93 17.89 -18.16
C LYS A 48 -6.66 16.58 -18.44
N LEU A 49 -6.92 15.77 -17.41
CA LEU A 49 -7.61 14.48 -17.54
C LEU A 49 -9.14 14.61 -17.52
N MET A 50 -9.66 15.73 -17.02
CA MET A 50 -11.09 15.97 -16.86
C MET A 50 -11.76 16.35 -18.19
N GLU A 51 -12.93 15.75 -18.44
CA GLU A 51 -13.88 16.13 -19.49
C GLU A 51 -15.15 16.77 -18.91
N GLU A 52 -15.91 17.52 -19.73
CA GLU A 52 -17.04 18.36 -19.30
C GLU A 52 -18.14 17.62 -18.52
N ASN A 53 -18.29 16.30 -18.73
CA ASN A 53 -19.33 15.48 -18.09
C ASN A 53 -18.76 14.31 -17.27
N ASP A 54 -17.49 14.37 -16.87
CA ASP A 54 -16.90 13.31 -16.06
C ASP A 54 -17.52 13.23 -14.66
N THR A 55 -17.94 12.03 -14.29
CA THR A 55 -18.22 11.67 -12.90
C THR A 55 -16.93 11.46 -12.12
N ARG A 56 -17.01 11.56 -10.78
CA ARG A 56 -15.91 11.22 -9.87
C ARG A 56 -15.25 9.86 -10.17
N SER A 57 -16.04 8.85 -10.53
CA SER A 57 -15.54 7.49 -10.81
C SER A 57 -14.75 7.43 -12.12
N GLN A 58 -15.23 8.12 -13.16
CA GLN A 58 -14.54 8.23 -14.45
C GLN A 58 -13.22 8.98 -14.30
N LEU A 59 -13.23 10.14 -13.64
CA LEU A 59 -12.01 10.91 -13.36
C LEU A 59 -10.99 10.08 -12.57
N TYR A 60 -11.43 9.34 -11.55
CA TYR A 60 -10.55 8.46 -10.79
C TYR A 60 -9.93 7.36 -11.66
N THR A 61 -10.71 6.76 -12.55
CA THR A 61 -10.22 5.73 -13.49
C THR A 61 -9.16 6.32 -14.43
N LYS A 62 -9.45 7.47 -15.05
CA LYS A 62 -8.50 8.21 -15.90
C LYS A 62 -7.22 8.56 -15.16
N PHE A 63 -7.33 9.01 -13.90
CA PHE A 63 -6.17 9.30 -13.06
C PHE A 63 -5.32 8.05 -12.78
N ILE A 64 -5.93 6.93 -12.43
CA ILE A 64 -5.20 5.67 -12.21
C ILE A 64 -4.50 5.21 -13.48
N ASP A 65 -5.15 5.32 -14.64
CA ASP A 65 -4.55 4.96 -15.92
C ASP A 65 -3.42 5.91 -16.31
N TYR A 66 -3.57 7.22 -16.06
CA TYR A 66 -2.49 8.19 -16.23
C TYR A 66 -1.28 7.86 -15.35
N ILE A 67 -1.48 7.58 -14.05
CA ILE A 67 -0.39 7.21 -13.14
C ILE A 67 0.37 5.97 -13.64
N ARG A 68 -0.31 5.05 -14.33
CA ARG A 68 0.31 3.87 -14.96
C ARG A 68 1.15 4.22 -16.20
N THR A 69 0.82 5.30 -16.92
CA THR A 69 1.57 5.72 -18.11
C THR A 69 2.75 6.64 -17.79
N ILE A 70 2.81 7.23 -16.59
CA ILE A 70 3.93 8.09 -16.19
C ILE A 70 5.25 7.35 -16.46
N PRO A 71 6.14 7.89 -17.32
CA PRO A 71 7.37 7.21 -17.71
C PRO A 71 8.34 7.10 -16.52
N TYR A 72 9.29 6.18 -16.62
CA TYR A 72 10.38 6.06 -15.66
C TYR A 72 11.26 7.30 -15.75
N GLY A 73 11.05 8.25 -14.82
CA GLY A 73 11.81 9.49 -14.73
C GLY A 73 12.92 9.43 -13.68
N LYS A 74 13.92 10.30 -13.81
CA LYS A 74 14.85 10.60 -12.71
C LYS A 74 14.02 11.20 -11.56
N ASN A 75 14.23 10.69 -10.34
CA ASN A 75 13.60 11.15 -9.10
C ASN A 75 12.13 10.75 -8.85
N THR A 76 11.66 9.63 -9.42
CA THR A 76 10.32 9.08 -9.12
C THR A 76 10.42 7.80 -8.29
N LEU A 77 9.69 7.74 -7.17
CA LEU A 77 9.48 6.51 -6.41
C LEU A 77 8.20 5.81 -6.88
N ARG A 78 8.29 4.52 -7.21
CA ARG A 78 7.11 3.70 -7.52
C ARG A 78 6.76 2.81 -6.35
N VAL A 79 5.51 2.89 -5.92
CA VAL A 79 4.93 2.02 -4.88
C VAL A 79 3.87 1.16 -5.54
N MET A 80 3.95 -0.16 -5.32
CA MET A 80 3.05 -1.13 -5.91
C MET A 80 2.97 -2.38 -5.04
N THR A 81 1.97 -3.22 -5.32
CA THR A 81 1.91 -4.57 -4.74
C THR A 81 2.94 -5.48 -5.40
N LEU A 82 3.33 -6.57 -4.73
CA LEU A 82 4.21 -7.58 -5.32
C LEU A 82 3.69 -8.10 -6.67
N MET A 83 2.38 -8.30 -6.79
CA MET A 83 1.76 -8.75 -8.05
C MET A 83 1.87 -7.71 -9.17
N GLY A 84 1.69 -6.43 -8.84
CA GLY A 84 1.85 -5.32 -9.78
C GLY A 84 3.29 -5.12 -10.27
N SER A 85 4.28 -5.69 -9.58
CA SER A 85 5.69 -5.60 -9.99
C SER A 85 6.08 -6.54 -11.14
N LYS A 86 5.22 -7.49 -11.52
CA LYS A 86 5.55 -8.49 -12.54
C LYS A 86 5.95 -7.81 -13.86
N GLY A 87 7.15 -8.13 -14.36
CA GLY A 87 7.67 -7.59 -15.61
C GLY A 87 8.32 -6.21 -15.49
N LEU A 88 8.30 -5.60 -14.30
CA LEU A 88 9.03 -4.38 -14.00
C LEU A 88 10.37 -4.73 -13.36
N ASP A 89 11.35 -3.84 -13.40
CA ASP A 89 12.61 -3.98 -12.68
C ASP A 89 13.10 -2.60 -12.19
N ALA A 90 14.00 -2.60 -11.20
CA ALA A 90 14.59 -1.38 -10.67
C ALA A 90 15.98 -1.66 -10.09
N ASP A 91 16.85 -0.64 -10.08
CA ASP A 91 18.18 -0.73 -9.46
C ASP A 91 18.09 -1.08 -7.97
N HIS A 92 17.17 -0.44 -7.25
CA HIS A 92 16.96 -0.61 -5.82
C HIS A 92 15.50 -0.95 -5.53
N VAL A 93 15.25 -2.08 -4.85
CA VAL A 93 13.90 -2.54 -4.51
C VAL A 93 13.75 -2.66 -3.00
N TYR A 94 12.65 -2.13 -2.49
CA TYR A 94 12.26 -2.22 -1.09
C TYR A 94 10.98 -3.04 -0.97
N ILE A 95 11.04 -4.20 -0.32
CA ILE A 95 9.87 -5.00 0.00
C ILE A 95 9.55 -4.79 1.48
N LEU A 96 8.42 -4.14 1.74
CA LEU A 96 8.03 -3.70 3.07
C LEU A 96 7.00 -4.65 3.70
N GLY A 97 7.07 -4.81 5.02
CA GLY A 97 6.02 -5.49 5.78
C GLY A 97 5.96 -7.00 5.58
N CYS A 98 7.11 -7.66 5.38
CA CYS A 98 7.28 -9.11 5.30
C CYS A 98 7.06 -9.80 6.65
N ASN A 99 5.85 -9.67 7.18
CA ASN A 99 5.39 -10.23 8.44
C ASN A 99 4.62 -11.54 8.21
N ALA A 100 4.67 -12.45 9.19
CA ALA A 100 3.81 -13.63 9.18
C ALA A 100 2.33 -13.22 9.19
N GLY A 101 1.51 -13.80 8.31
CA GLY A 101 0.11 -13.41 8.11
C GLY A 101 -0.10 -12.40 6.97
N ASN A 102 0.91 -11.57 6.66
CA ASN A 102 0.91 -10.78 5.42
C ASN A 102 1.37 -11.63 4.24
N ILE A 103 2.53 -12.29 4.42
CA ILE A 103 3.13 -13.17 3.43
C ILE A 103 3.68 -14.40 4.18
N PRO A 104 3.18 -15.61 3.91
CA PRO A 104 1.94 -15.86 3.18
C PRO A 104 0.74 -15.26 3.92
N GLY A 105 -0.22 -14.77 3.14
CA GLY A 105 -1.55 -14.41 3.63
C GLY A 105 -2.37 -15.62 4.06
N GLU A 106 -3.52 -15.35 4.67
CA GLU A 106 -4.59 -16.34 4.78
C GLU A 106 -5.05 -16.76 3.36
N ASN A 107 -5.27 -18.05 3.16
CA ASN A 107 -5.76 -18.55 1.88
C ASN A 107 -7.21 -18.08 1.66
N ARG A 108 -7.41 -17.27 0.62
CA ARG A 108 -8.73 -16.76 0.21
C ARG A 108 -9.17 -17.32 -1.14
N SER A 109 -8.43 -18.28 -1.68
CA SER A 109 -8.75 -18.91 -2.95
C SER A 109 -9.79 -20.00 -2.74
N ALA A 110 -10.85 -20.02 -3.55
CA ALA A 110 -11.79 -21.14 -3.61
C ALA A 110 -11.21 -22.36 -4.35
N TYR A 111 -10.08 -22.20 -5.05
CA TYR A 111 -9.57 -23.17 -6.01
C TYR A 111 -8.17 -23.72 -5.67
N LEU A 112 -7.47 -23.13 -4.70
CA LEU A 112 -6.14 -23.57 -4.30
C LEU A 112 -6.22 -24.18 -2.90
N SER A 113 -5.60 -25.34 -2.73
CA SER A 113 -5.30 -25.84 -1.39
C SER A 113 -4.37 -24.88 -0.65
N ASP A 114 -4.35 -24.93 0.68
CA ASP A 114 -3.44 -24.11 1.49
C ASP A 114 -1.97 -24.29 1.12
N TYR A 115 -1.60 -25.51 0.72
CA TYR A 115 -0.25 -25.81 0.26
C TYR A 115 0.07 -25.09 -1.05
N GLU A 116 -0.82 -25.18 -2.04
CA GLU A 116 -0.63 -24.51 -3.34
C GLU A 116 -0.66 -22.99 -3.21
N TYR A 117 -1.58 -22.45 -2.40
CA TYR A 117 -1.65 -21.03 -2.12
C TYR A 117 -0.35 -20.52 -1.49
N LYS A 118 0.18 -21.23 -0.48
CA LYS A 118 1.48 -20.89 0.12
C LYS A 118 2.63 -20.98 -0.87
N ARG A 119 2.62 -21.96 -1.79
CA ARG A 119 3.63 -22.08 -2.85
C ARG A 119 3.57 -20.89 -3.81
N GLU A 120 2.38 -20.45 -4.17
CA GLU A 120 2.18 -19.28 -5.02
C GLU A 120 2.58 -17.97 -4.32
N GLN A 121 2.26 -17.79 -3.04
CA GLN A 121 2.73 -16.64 -2.25
C GLN A 121 4.26 -16.61 -2.13
N ARG A 122 4.91 -17.77 -2.00
CA ARG A 122 6.38 -17.86 -2.01
C ARG A 122 6.95 -17.48 -3.38
N ARG A 123 6.32 -17.96 -4.47
CA ARG A 123 6.70 -17.58 -5.84
C ARG A 123 6.54 -16.07 -6.07
N LEU A 124 5.47 -15.48 -5.55
CA LEU A 124 5.22 -14.04 -5.63
C LEU A 124 6.31 -13.23 -4.91
N LEU A 125 6.74 -13.66 -3.73
CA LEU A 125 7.85 -13.06 -3.01
C LEU A 125 9.17 -13.16 -3.80
N TYR A 126 9.44 -14.33 -4.40
CA TYR A 126 10.61 -14.53 -5.26
C TYR A 126 10.57 -13.65 -6.52
N VAL A 127 9.39 -13.46 -7.13
CA VAL A 127 9.20 -12.49 -8.21
C VAL A 127 9.61 -11.11 -7.73
N GLY A 128 9.19 -10.68 -6.54
CA GLY A 128 9.63 -9.43 -5.92
C GLY A 128 11.14 -9.31 -5.76
N PHE A 129 11.82 -10.40 -5.34
CA PHE A 129 13.27 -10.42 -5.17
C PHE A 129 14.01 -10.21 -6.50
N THR A 130 13.57 -10.91 -7.54
CA THR A 130 14.14 -10.80 -8.89
C THR A 130 13.86 -9.47 -9.60
N ARG A 131 13.14 -8.54 -8.96
CA ARG A 131 12.96 -7.18 -9.50
C ARG A 131 14.18 -6.28 -9.27
N ALA A 132 15.01 -6.61 -8.28
CA ALA A 132 16.18 -5.82 -7.92
C ALA A 132 17.36 -6.12 -8.86
N LYS A 133 17.95 -5.08 -9.46
CA LYS A 133 19.18 -5.20 -10.26
C LYS A 133 20.46 -5.01 -9.44
N LYS A 134 20.44 -4.12 -8.44
CA LYS A 134 21.63 -3.78 -7.63
C LYS A 134 21.44 -4.09 -6.15
N SER A 135 20.33 -3.66 -5.53
CA SER A 135 20.09 -3.93 -4.11
C SER A 135 18.64 -4.27 -3.80
N LEU A 136 18.46 -5.20 -2.87
CA LEU A 136 17.17 -5.60 -2.34
C LEU A 136 17.16 -5.37 -0.82
N THR A 137 16.22 -4.56 -0.35
CA THR A 137 15.98 -4.34 1.07
C THR A 137 14.64 -4.95 1.44
N VAL A 138 14.64 -5.89 2.37
CA VAL A 138 13.42 -6.53 2.88
C VAL A 138 13.22 -6.15 4.33
N THR A 139 12.05 -5.60 4.67
CA THR A 139 11.74 -5.15 6.03
C THR A 139 10.51 -5.87 6.60
N TRP A 140 10.50 -5.99 7.92
CA TRP A 140 9.36 -6.49 8.69
C TRP A 140 9.29 -5.74 10.02
N SER A 141 8.10 -5.61 10.57
CA SER A 141 7.88 -4.90 11.83
C SER A 141 7.78 -5.89 12.98
N GLN A 142 8.54 -5.72 14.06
CA GLN A 142 8.40 -6.59 15.24
C GLN A 142 7.12 -6.31 16.04
N TRP A 143 6.64 -5.07 16.00
CA TRP A 143 5.48 -4.60 16.74
C TRP A 143 4.55 -3.84 15.79
N ILE A 144 3.29 -4.25 15.73
CA ILE A 144 2.26 -3.55 14.95
C ILE A 144 1.01 -3.32 15.81
N PRO A 145 0.20 -2.28 15.54
CA PRO A 145 -1.05 -2.05 16.24
C PRO A 145 -1.91 -3.33 16.25
N PHE A 146 -2.45 -3.70 17.40
CA PHE A 146 -3.12 -5.00 17.58
C PHE A 146 -4.31 -5.22 16.63
N GLN A 147 -5.06 -4.16 16.32
CA GLN A 147 -6.15 -4.23 15.35
C GLN A 147 -5.63 -4.48 13.92
N GLN A 148 -4.47 -3.92 13.58
CA GLN A 148 -3.82 -4.17 12.31
C GLN A 148 -3.28 -5.60 12.24
N ALA A 149 -2.67 -6.11 13.33
CA ALA A 149 -2.25 -7.52 13.40
C ALA A 149 -3.42 -8.48 13.15
N LYS A 150 -4.58 -8.21 13.74
CA LYS A 150 -5.80 -8.99 13.50
C LYS A 150 -6.26 -8.93 12.04
N GLY A 151 -6.32 -7.73 11.45
CA GLY A 151 -6.72 -7.57 10.04
C GLY A 151 -5.75 -8.22 9.05
N HIS A 152 -4.49 -8.37 9.46
CA HIS A 152 -3.43 -9.06 8.71
C HIS A 152 -3.36 -10.56 9.01
N TYR A 153 -4.26 -11.11 9.84
CA TYR A 153 -4.24 -12.53 10.24
C TYR A 153 -2.88 -12.96 10.83
N THR A 154 -2.19 -12.00 11.41
CA THR A 154 -0.89 -12.20 12.04
C THR A 154 -1.08 -12.73 13.45
N HIS A 155 -0.50 -13.89 13.73
CA HIS A 155 -0.46 -14.41 15.09
C HIS A 155 0.38 -13.49 15.99
N THR A 156 -0.24 -12.99 17.06
CA THR A 156 0.41 -12.12 18.04
C THR A 156 0.83 -12.96 19.24
N ILE A 157 2.13 -12.98 19.53
CA ILE A 157 2.70 -13.79 20.62
C ILE A 157 2.55 -13.06 21.97
N MET A 158 2.69 -11.74 21.95
CA MET A 158 2.68 -10.90 23.14
C MET A 158 2.03 -9.56 22.81
N THR A 159 1.37 -8.93 23.78
CA THR A 159 0.88 -7.56 23.62
C THR A 159 1.60 -6.60 24.54
N ARG A 160 1.82 -5.37 24.09
CA ARG A 160 2.36 -4.27 24.88
C ARG A 160 1.49 -3.04 24.70
N ARG A 161 1.24 -2.32 25.80
CA ARG A 161 0.58 -1.01 25.74
C ARG A 161 1.62 0.10 25.61
N LEU A 162 1.48 0.94 24.59
CA LEU A 162 2.30 2.13 24.37
C LEU A 162 1.36 3.30 24.07
N ASN A 163 1.42 4.38 24.85
CA ASN A 163 0.61 5.59 24.68
C ASN A 163 -0.91 5.29 24.53
N GLY A 164 -1.45 4.41 25.36
CA GLY A 164 -2.86 4.02 25.34
C GLY A 164 -3.29 3.14 24.15
N LYS A 165 -2.36 2.74 23.27
CA LYS A 165 -2.60 1.81 22.16
C LYS A 165 -1.98 0.45 22.48
N VAL A 166 -2.68 -0.62 22.07
CA VAL A 166 -2.19 -2.00 22.21
C VAL A 166 -1.44 -2.36 20.93
N TYR A 167 -0.21 -2.80 21.06
CA TYR A 167 0.63 -3.33 20.00
C TYR A 167 0.80 -4.83 20.22
N GLY A 168 0.73 -5.60 19.14
CA GLY A 168 1.07 -7.01 19.14
C GLY A 168 2.51 -7.22 18.66
N LYS A 169 3.25 -8.08 19.35
CA LYS A 169 4.51 -8.63 18.86
C LYS A 169 4.20 -9.68 17.80
N VAL A 170 4.79 -9.52 16.63
CA VAL A 170 4.48 -10.31 15.45
C VAL A 170 5.72 -10.97 14.88
N GLY A 171 5.53 -12.09 14.18
CA GLY A 171 6.62 -12.84 13.56
C GLY A 171 7.04 -12.26 12.20
N MET A 172 8.29 -12.52 11.84
CA MET A 172 8.78 -12.38 10.46
C MET A 172 8.10 -13.40 9.55
N CYS A 173 7.96 -13.07 8.26
CA CYS A 173 7.51 -13.99 7.21
C CYS A 173 8.25 -15.34 7.30
N PRO A 174 7.54 -16.48 7.36
CA PRO A 174 8.17 -17.79 7.49
C PRO A 174 9.05 -18.16 6.29
N PHE A 175 8.81 -17.55 5.11
CA PHE A 175 9.67 -17.77 3.94
C PHE A 175 11.06 -17.15 4.09
N LEU A 176 11.24 -16.21 5.03
CA LEU A 176 12.50 -15.52 5.29
C LEU A 176 13.26 -16.08 6.49
N GLN A 177 12.69 -17.01 7.25
CA GLN A 177 13.33 -17.53 8.47
C GLN A 177 14.68 -18.21 8.21
N GLY A 178 14.86 -18.81 7.03
CA GLY A 178 16.15 -19.37 6.62
C GLY A 178 17.20 -18.32 6.24
N LEU A 179 16.80 -17.06 6.07
CA LEU A 179 17.69 -15.95 5.68
C LEU A 179 18.15 -15.10 6.87
N SER A 180 17.54 -15.24 8.06
CA SER A 180 17.83 -14.36 9.21
C SER A 180 19.19 -14.57 9.88
N GLY A 181 20.07 -15.39 9.30
CA GLY A 181 21.46 -15.58 9.72
C GLY A 181 22.49 -15.43 8.61
N ILE A 182 22.07 -15.02 7.39
CA ILE A 182 23.00 -14.83 6.28
C ILE A 182 23.50 -13.38 6.32
N GLN A 183 24.78 -13.20 6.70
CA GLN A 183 25.48 -11.94 6.43
C GLN A 183 25.91 -11.97 4.96
N TRP A 184 25.43 -11.00 4.20
CA TRP A 184 25.88 -10.77 2.84
C TRP A 184 27.11 -9.86 2.94
N GLU A 185 28.28 -10.37 2.52
CA GLU A 185 29.52 -9.59 2.38
C GLU A 185 29.37 -8.46 1.35
#